data_AF-A0A2H9ZXL3-F1
#
_entry.id   AF-A0A2H9ZXL3-F1
#
_cell.length_a   1.000
_cell.length_b   1.000
_cell.length_c   1.000
_cell.angle_alpha   90.00
_cell.angle_beta   90.00
_cell.angle_gamma   90.00
#
_symmetry.space_group_name_H-M   'P 1'
#
loop_
_entity.id
_entity.type
_entity.pdbx_description
1 polymer ?
#
loop_
_entity_poly.entity_id
_entity_poly.type
_entity_poly.pdbx_seq_one_letter_code
_entity_poly.pdbx_strand_id
1 'polypeptide(L)'
;MAAVGALSLSSSSSFFLANPSSRLSSLRRIPFVQTSCSSSSSSSSSSTEFKITFAPSPPKTLVPDPSPRDTSGPPIPFLIPWIVRDENGGLKLQATPPVGFLQATTKNDKSRKNKISSLPTSAPKHSKAARRFYNQNIREPQRLSKVLAAAGVASRRSSEDLIFGGKVTVNGSVCTAPQTRVDLSKDSIYVNGNRLSKKFPPKLYFAVNKPKGYICSNGDEEKSVVSLFDDYWKSWNKLNPGIPKPRLFTVGRLDVATTGLIIVTNDGDFAQQLSHPSSKFLKEYIASIEGVVHRKHLVSMSEGTAVDGVHCIPDSVELLPSQPDVTRPRLRIVVHEGRNHEVRELIRNSGLQLHSLKRVRIGGFRLPSDLGLGKYMELKEQDLKQFGGKIQLSRT
;
A
#
# COMPACT_ATOMS: atom_id res chain seq x y z
N MET A 1 20.45 -71.72 21.81
CA MET A 1 20.42 -70.45 21.05
C MET A 1 19.10 -69.76 21.40
N ALA A 2 19.17 -68.51 21.84
CA ALA A 2 18.15 -67.66 22.50
C ALA A 2 16.82 -67.50 21.70
N ALA A 3 15.66 -67.01 22.21
CA ALA A 3 15.27 -66.15 23.33
C ALA A 3 13.75 -66.38 23.64
N VAL A 4 13.25 -66.28 24.88
CA VAL A 4 12.48 -65.13 25.47
C VAL A 4 11.53 -64.46 24.46
N GLY A 5 10.21 -64.24 24.64
CA GLY A 5 9.24 -64.37 25.73
C GLY A 5 8.00 -63.52 25.34
N ALA A 6 6.81 -63.77 25.92
CA ALA A 6 5.79 -62.77 26.31
C ALA A 6 4.39 -63.41 26.49
N LEU A 7 3.85 -63.24 27.71
CA LEU A 7 2.47 -63.49 28.13
C LEU A 7 1.91 -62.19 28.74
N SER A 8 0.61 -61.95 28.52
CA SER A 8 -0.37 -61.11 29.27
C SER A 8 -1.27 -60.36 28.25
N LEU A 9 -2.55 -60.64 28.02
CA LEU A 9 -3.78 -60.85 28.82
C LEU A 9 -4.32 -59.61 29.57
N SER A 10 -5.57 -59.28 29.20
CA SER A 10 -6.65 -58.61 29.96
C SER A 10 -6.55 -57.09 30.11
N SER A 11 -7.64 -56.31 30.17
CA SER A 11 -9.06 -56.54 29.93
C SER A 11 -9.75 -55.17 29.87
N SER A 12 -10.86 -55.19 29.15
CA SER A 12 -12.02 -54.29 29.09
C SER A 12 -12.38 -53.55 30.39
N SER A 13 -12.89 -52.33 30.24
CA SER A 13 -14.08 -51.86 30.97
C SER A 13 -14.62 -50.55 30.39
N SER A 14 -15.73 -50.70 29.66
CA SER A 14 -16.71 -49.66 29.33
C SER A 14 -17.51 -49.30 30.57
N PHE A 15 -17.82 -48.02 30.80
CA PHE A 15 -18.96 -47.61 31.62
C PHE A 15 -19.63 -46.35 31.09
N PHE A 16 -20.93 -46.33 31.35
CA PHE A 16 -22.04 -45.62 30.75
C PHE A 16 -22.38 -44.29 31.46
N LEU A 17 -23.18 -43.47 30.74
CA LEU A 17 -24.22 -42.53 31.21
C LEU A 17 -23.79 -41.22 31.93
N ALA A 18 -24.22 -40.07 31.40
CA ALA A 18 -25.47 -39.43 31.82
C ALA A 18 -25.61 -37.99 31.25
N ASN A 19 -26.74 -37.72 30.61
CA ASN A 19 -27.33 -36.37 30.50
C ASN A 19 -27.96 -35.99 31.84
N PRO A 20 -28.11 -34.70 32.14
CA PRO A 20 -29.48 -34.19 32.21
C PRO A 20 -29.66 -32.77 31.65
N SER A 21 -30.88 -32.56 31.17
CA SER A 21 -31.51 -31.29 30.80
C SER A 21 -32.09 -30.56 32.03
N SER A 22 -32.11 -29.23 31.98
CA SER A 22 -33.07 -28.28 32.62
C SER A 22 -32.41 -26.89 32.69
N ARG A 23 -33.07 -25.72 32.80
CA ARG A 23 -34.41 -25.19 32.55
C ARG A 23 -34.23 -23.65 32.58
N LEU A 24 -34.91 -22.96 31.67
CA LEU A 24 -35.53 -21.63 31.75
C LEU A 24 -35.27 -20.71 32.99
N SER A 25 -34.82 -19.48 32.73
CA SER A 25 -35.35 -18.22 33.29
C SER A 25 -34.93 -17.08 32.33
N SER A 26 -35.80 -16.26 31.73
CA SER A 26 -36.84 -15.34 32.24
C SER A 26 -36.28 -14.00 32.77
N LEU A 27 -36.60 -12.93 32.01
CA LEU A 27 -36.76 -11.52 32.39
C LEU A 27 -35.52 -10.65 32.70
N ARG A 28 -35.27 -9.66 31.82
CA ARG A 28 -35.70 -8.25 32.04
C ARG A 28 -35.45 -7.36 30.81
N ARG A 29 -36.55 -6.93 30.19
CA ARG A 29 -36.68 -5.67 29.42
C ARG A 29 -36.82 -4.52 30.41
N ILE A 30 -36.15 -3.37 30.18
CA ILE A 30 -36.64 -2.00 30.48
C ILE A 30 -35.85 -1.01 29.56
N PRO A 31 -36.28 0.25 29.31
CA PRO A 31 -37.24 0.59 28.25
C PRO A 31 -36.72 1.65 27.25
N PHE A 32 -37.52 1.78 26.19
CA PHE A 32 -37.63 2.91 25.26
C PHE A 32 -37.96 4.21 26.01
N VAL A 33 -37.27 5.31 25.72
CA VAL A 33 -37.77 6.67 26.01
C VAL A 33 -38.10 7.33 24.68
N GLN A 34 -39.37 7.22 24.32
CA GLN A 34 -40.05 8.11 23.40
C GLN A 34 -40.57 9.29 24.22
N THR A 35 -40.14 10.50 23.88
CA THR A 35 -40.86 11.73 24.26
C THR A 35 -41.61 12.23 23.05
N SER A 36 -42.91 12.01 23.08
CA SER A 36 -43.92 12.73 22.30
C SER A 36 -44.74 13.59 23.25
N CYS A 37 -44.83 14.89 22.99
CA CYS A 37 -46.00 15.69 23.36
C CYS A 37 -46.09 16.93 22.45
N SER A 38 -47.02 16.82 21.51
CA SER A 38 -48.09 17.76 21.17
C SER A 38 -47.90 19.26 21.42
N SER A 39 -47.91 20.00 20.32
CA SER A 39 -48.72 21.20 20.04
C SER A 39 -49.23 22.06 21.22
N SER A 40 -48.80 23.31 21.24
CA SER A 40 -49.69 24.44 21.51
C SER A 40 -49.39 25.57 20.53
N SER A 41 -50.46 26.05 19.92
CA SER A 41 -50.55 27.18 19.01
C SER A 41 -50.53 28.49 19.79
N SER A 42 -49.69 29.43 19.38
CA SER A 42 -49.95 30.85 19.61
C SER A 42 -49.38 31.68 18.46
N SER A 43 -50.31 32.24 17.72
CA SER A 43 -50.16 33.26 16.70
C SER A 43 -49.51 34.53 17.23
N SER A 44 -48.50 35.05 16.53
CA SER A 44 -48.24 36.48 16.47
C SER A 44 -47.59 36.82 15.14
N SER A 45 -48.32 37.58 14.33
CA SER A 45 -47.90 38.14 13.06
C SER A 45 -46.77 39.16 13.26
N SER A 46 -45.74 39.06 12.45
CA SER A 46 -44.82 40.17 12.18
C SER A 46 -44.30 40.01 10.76
N SER A 47 -45.06 40.59 9.83
CA SER A 47 -44.68 40.78 8.44
C SER A 47 -43.58 41.85 8.36
N THR A 48 -42.32 41.43 8.23
CA THR A 48 -41.25 42.31 7.74
C THR A 48 -41.12 42.10 6.24
N GLU A 49 -41.83 42.94 5.51
CA GLU A 49 -41.76 43.12 4.06
C GLU A 49 -40.43 43.80 3.70
N PHE A 50 -39.44 43.04 3.22
CA PHE A 50 -38.22 43.61 2.67
C PHE A 50 -38.49 44.09 1.23
N LYS A 51 -38.80 45.37 1.09
CA LYS A 51 -38.82 46.06 -0.22
C LYS A 51 -37.40 46.24 -0.73
N ILE A 52 -36.98 45.42 -1.70
CA ILE A 52 -35.77 45.67 -2.48
C ILE A 52 -36.19 46.45 -3.73
N THR A 53 -36.00 47.76 -3.70
CA THR A 53 -36.10 48.62 -4.88
C THR A 53 -34.83 48.46 -5.70
N PHE A 54 -34.93 47.78 -6.85
CA PHE A 54 -33.84 47.74 -7.82
C PHE A 54 -33.76 49.10 -8.54
N ALA A 55 -32.59 49.72 -8.49
CA ALA A 55 -32.29 50.90 -9.31
C ALA A 55 -32.40 50.55 -10.81
N PRO A 56 -32.97 51.42 -11.66
CA PRO A 56 -33.03 51.18 -13.09
C PRO A 56 -31.61 51.14 -13.68
N SER A 57 -31.39 50.16 -14.56
CA SER A 57 -30.16 50.01 -15.33
C SER A 57 -29.89 51.23 -16.22
N PRO A 58 -28.65 51.72 -16.34
CA PRO A 58 -28.32 52.81 -17.25
C PRO A 58 -28.58 52.42 -18.72
N PRO A 59 -28.90 53.39 -19.59
CA PRO A 59 -29.30 53.11 -20.97
C PRO A 59 -28.16 52.46 -21.77
N LYS A 60 -28.53 51.42 -22.53
CA LYS A 60 -27.63 50.72 -23.47
C LYS A 60 -27.16 51.67 -24.56
N THR A 61 -25.87 51.96 -24.60
CA THR A 61 -25.23 52.55 -25.77
C THR A 61 -25.17 51.49 -26.88
N LEU A 62 -25.84 51.78 -28.00
CA LEU A 62 -25.79 50.98 -29.23
C LEU A 62 -24.39 51.09 -29.83
N VAL A 63 -23.71 49.95 -29.97
CA VAL A 63 -22.50 49.81 -30.80
C VAL A 63 -22.91 49.04 -32.06
N PRO A 64 -22.45 49.41 -33.27
CA PRO A 64 -22.94 48.85 -34.52
C PRO A 64 -22.54 47.38 -34.70
N ASP A 65 -23.43 46.59 -35.28
CA ASP A 65 -23.21 45.20 -35.69
C ASP A 65 -21.96 45.03 -36.58
N PRO A 66 -21.10 44.05 -36.31
CA PRO A 66 -20.20 43.54 -37.33
C PRO A 66 -20.91 42.45 -38.16
N SER A 67 -20.90 42.66 -39.47
CA SER A 67 -21.24 41.71 -40.53
C SER A 67 -20.55 40.33 -40.36
N PRO A 68 -21.10 39.26 -40.97
CA PRO A 68 -20.79 37.89 -40.62
C PRO A 68 -19.37 37.53 -41.06
N ARG A 69 -18.55 37.03 -40.14
CA ARG A 69 -17.25 36.43 -40.46
C ARG A 69 -17.35 34.92 -40.51
N ASP A 70 -16.72 34.39 -41.54
CA ASP A 70 -16.62 33.01 -41.96
C ASP A 70 -16.35 32.01 -40.83
N THR A 71 -17.15 30.93 -40.82
CA THR A 71 -16.91 29.70 -40.07
C THR A 71 -15.77 28.90 -40.71
N SER A 72 -14.53 29.17 -40.30
CA SER A 72 -13.42 28.20 -40.42
C SER A 72 -12.30 28.52 -39.42
N GLY A 73 -12.46 28.08 -38.17
CA GLY A 73 -11.41 28.14 -37.14
C GLY A 73 -11.46 26.88 -36.27
N PRO A 74 -10.31 26.34 -35.84
CA PRO A 74 -10.27 25.12 -35.05
C PRO A 74 -10.91 25.33 -33.67
N PRO A 75 -11.47 24.28 -33.04
CA PRO A 75 -12.21 24.42 -31.79
C PRO A 75 -11.29 24.94 -30.67
N ILE A 76 -11.75 25.98 -29.96
CA ILE A 76 -11.09 26.53 -28.78
C ILE A 76 -11.08 25.45 -27.69
N PRO A 77 -9.92 25.03 -27.15
CA PRO A 77 -9.90 24.01 -26.11
C PRO A 77 -10.48 24.57 -24.81
N PHE A 78 -11.36 23.80 -24.18
CA PHE A 78 -11.81 24.03 -22.81
C PHE A 78 -10.60 24.11 -21.87
N LEU A 79 -10.35 25.31 -21.33
CA LEU A 79 -9.20 25.60 -20.50
C LEU A 79 -9.58 25.37 -19.02
N ILE A 80 -9.28 24.18 -18.50
CA ILE A 80 -9.50 23.85 -17.10
C ILE A 80 -8.36 24.49 -16.27
N PRO A 81 -8.67 25.37 -15.29
CA PRO A 81 -7.64 26.03 -14.50
C PRO A 81 -7.00 25.07 -13.49
N TRP A 82 -5.67 25.09 -13.44
CA TRP A 82 -4.82 24.36 -12.51
C TRP A 82 -4.56 25.21 -11.26
N ILE A 83 -4.64 24.62 -10.07
CA ILE A 83 -4.17 25.27 -8.83
C ILE A 83 -2.83 24.63 -8.48
N VAL A 84 -1.76 25.41 -8.55
CA VAL A 84 -0.38 24.96 -8.31
C VAL A 84 0.22 25.82 -7.21
N ARG A 85 1.01 25.23 -6.31
CA ARG A 85 1.79 25.99 -5.33
C ARG A 85 3.03 26.59 -5.96
N ASP A 86 3.28 27.86 -5.70
CA ASP A 86 4.54 28.51 -6.06
C ASP A 86 5.68 28.08 -5.13
N GLU A 87 6.90 28.53 -5.43
CA GLU A 87 8.12 28.21 -4.67
C GLU A 87 8.06 28.74 -3.22
N ASN A 88 7.13 29.64 -2.93
CA ASN A 88 6.90 30.24 -1.62
C ASN A 88 5.73 29.55 -0.86
N GLY A 89 5.13 28.51 -1.43
CA GLY A 89 4.03 27.74 -0.83
C GLY A 89 2.63 28.32 -1.02
N GLY A 90 2.48 29.44 -1.73
CA GLY A 90 1.21 30.08 -2.04
C GLY A 90 0.48 29.41 -3.21
N LEU A 91 -0.86 29.36 -3.16
CA LEU A 91 -1.68 28.74 -4.21
C LEU A 91 -1.93 29.73 -5.36
N LYS A 92 -1.58 29.35 -6.60
CA LYS A 92 -1.80 30.14 -7.81
C LYS A 92 -2.64 29.37 -8.83
N LEU A 93 -3.66 30.04 -9.38
CA LEU A 93 -4.44 29.55 -10.52
C LEU A 93 -3.66 29.78 -11.81
N GLN A 94 -3.45 28.73 -12.60
CA GLN A 94 -2.78 28.77 -13.90
C GLN A 94 -3.64 28.07 -14.94
N ALA A 95 -3.76 28.68 -16.12
CA ALA A 95 -4.58 28.12 -17.20
C ALA A 95 -3.79 27.10 -18.04
N THR A 96 -2.46 27.15 -17.98
CA THR A 96 -1.53 26.23 -18.60
C THR A 96 -1.06 25.16 -17.61
N PRO A 97 -0.87 23.90 -18.05
CA PRO A 97 -0.38 22.83 -17.18
C PRO A 97 1.07 23.12 -16.74
N PRO A 98 1.46 22.76 -15.51
CA PRO A 98 2.80 23.02 -14.99
C PRO A 98 3.88 22.33 -15.86
N VAL A 99 5.03 23.00 -16.00
CA VAL A 99 6.11 22.70 -16.99
C VAL A 99 6.61 21.24 -16.94
N GLY A 100 6.53 20.57 -15.79
CA GLY A 100 6.87 19.15 -15.65
C GLY A 100 5.94 18.19 -16.41
N PHE A 101 4.73 18.64 -16.78
CA PHE A 101 3.73 17.84 -17.49
C PHE A 101 3.98 17.81 -19.02
N LEU A 102 4.58 18.85 -19.58
CA LEU A 102 4.85 18.96 -21.03
C LEU A 102 6.12 18.22 -21.49
N GLN A 103 7.03 17.88 -20.56
CA GLN A 103 8.28 17.19 -20.88
C GLN A 103 8.11 15.68 -21.11
N ALA A 104 6.93 15.11 -20.86
CA ALA A 104 6.67 13.69 -21.05
C ALA A 104 6.31 13.31 -22.51
N THR A 105 5.92 14.25 -23.37
CA THR A 105 5.36 13.95 -24.70
C THR A 105 6.20 14.42 -25.88
N THR A 106 7.31 15.12 -25.66
CA THR A 106 8.20 15.57 -26.75
C THR A 106 9.67 15.29 -26.43
N LYS A 107 10.13 14.09 -26.78
CA LYS A 107 11.54 13.82 -27.12
C LYS A 107 11.68 12.43 -27.72
N ASN A 108 11.39 12.36 -29.01
CA ASN A 108 11.90 11.31 -29.88
C ASN A 108 12.41 12.02 -31.13
N ASP A 109 13.69 12.42 -31.15
CA ASP A 109 14.45 12.38 -32.40
C ASP A 109 15.97 12.43 -32.21
N LYS A 110 16.63 11.88 -33.23
CA LYS A 110 17.98 11.35 -33.27
C LYS A 110 19.11 12.39 -33.25
N SER A 111 20.20 11.96 -32.62
CA SER A 111 21.62 12.26 -32.90
C SER A 111 22.11 13.72 -32.98
N ARG A 112 22.94 14.11 -32.00
CA ARG A 112 24.29 14.65 -32.24
C ARG A 112 25.14 14.47 -30.97
N LYS A 113 26.13 13.59 -31.05
CA LYS A 113 27.16 13.39 -30.01
C LYS A 113 28.03 14.65 -29.94
N ASN A 114 27.74 15.53 -29.00
CA ASN A 114 28.74 16.47 -28.48
C ASN A 114 29.28 15.91 -27.17
N LYS A 115 30.56 15.55 -27.22
CA LYS A 115 31.34 14.92 -26.17
C LYS A 115 31.68 15.99 -25.11
N ILE A 116 30.79 16.16 -24.14
CA ILE A 116 31.11 16.93 -22.93
C ILE A 116 32.09 16.07 -22.12
N SER A 117 33.31 16.57 -21.98
CA SER A 117 34.40 15.99 -21.21
C SER A 117 34.02 15.93 -19.73
N SER A 118 33.51 14.78 -19.29
CA SER A 118 33.42 14.45 -17.87
C SER A 118 34.84 14.22 -17.33
N LEU A 119 35.13 14.79 -16.16
CA LEU A 119 36.32 14.55 -15.34
C LEU A 119 36.76 13.08 -15.38
N PRO A 120 38.09 12.79 -15.34
CA PRO A 120 38.60 11.43 -15.46
C PRO A 120 38.15 10.60 -14.26
N THR A 121 37.06 9.87 -14.42
CA THR A 121 36.73 8.77 -13.53
C THR A 121 37.83 7.74 -13.72
N SER A 122 38.62 7.51 -12.66
CA SER A 122 39.72 6.54 -12.66
C SER A 122 39.31 5.26 -13.40
N ALA A 123 40.19 4.75 -14.27
CA ALA A 123 39.93 3.52 -15.01
C ALA A 123 39.49 2.41 -14.05
N PRO A 124 38.44 1.63 -14.39
CA PRO A 124 37.94 0.61 -13.49
C PRO A 124 39.02 -0.44 -13.21
N LYS A 125 39.38 -0.62 -11.93
CA LYS A 125 40.45 -1.55 -11.45
C LYS A 125 40.30 -3.01 -11.92
N HIS A 126 39.12 -3.40 -12.42
CA HIS A 126 38.83 -4.76 -12.85
C HIS A 126 38.13 -4.77 -14.20
N SER A 127 38.45 -5.76 -15.04
CA SER A 127 37.76 -6.03 -16.30
C SER A 127 36.26 -6.27 -16.07
N LYS A 128 35.40 -6.09 -17.08
CA LYS A 128 33.96 -6.37 -16.96
C LYS A 128 33.69 -7.82 -16.51
N ALA A 129 34.52 -8.77 -16.96
CA ALA A 129 34.43 -10.17 -16.54
C ALA A 129 34.85 -10.35 -15.07
N ALA A 130 35.96 -9.73 -14.64
CA ALA A 130 36.38 -9.76 -13.25
C ALA A 130 35.36 -9.09 -12.32
N ARG A 131 34.78 -7.96 -12.72
CA ARG A 131 33.67 -7.32 -11.97
C ARG A 131 32.44 -8.21 -11.87
N ARG A 132 32.08 -8.92 -12.95
CA ARG A 132 30.99 -9.91 -12.91
C ARG A 132 31.31 -11.04 -11.92
N PHE A 133 32.52 -11.59 -11.98
CA PHE A 133 32.99 -12.62 -11.05
C PHE A 133 33.00 -12.14 -9.60
N TYR A 134 33.58 -10.96 -9.32
CA TYR A 134 33.63 -10.38 -7.98
C TYR A 134 32.24 -10.09 -7.41
N ASN A 135 31.34 -9.49 -8.20
CA ASN A 135 29.97 -9.20 -7.74
C ASN A 135 29.12 -10.48 -7.56
N GLN A 136 29.40 -11.54 -8.32
CA GLN A 136 28.72 -12.83 -8.18
C GLN A 136 29.25 -13.63 -6.97
N ASN A 137 30.55 -13.53 -6.68
CA ASN A 137 31.22 -14.46 -5.76
C ASN A 137 31.60 -13.84 -4.41
N ILE A 138 31.84 -12.54 -4.33
CA ILE A 138 32.11 -11.85 -3.06
C ILE A 138 30.83 -11.17 -2.62
N ARG A 139 30.06 -11.89 -1.80
CA ARG A 139 28.99 -11.28 -1.02
C ARG A 139 29.62 -10.70 0.23
N GLU A 140 29.40 -9.41 0.47
CA GLU A 140 29.82 -8.84 1.74
C GLU A 140 29.17 -9.60 2.90
N PRO A 141 29.90 -9.83 4.00
CA PRO A 141 29.39 -10.60 5.11
C PRO A 141 28.15 -9.91 5.68
N GLN A 142 27.03 -10.63 5.69
CA GLN A 142 25.73 -10.11 6.07
C GLN A 142 25.39 -10.50 7.50
N ARG A 143 24.61 -9.67 8.18
CA ARG A 143 24.09 -9.99 9.51
C ARG A 143 23.34 -11.33 9.51
N LEU A 144 23.65 -12.20 10.45
CA LEU A 144 23.07 -13.55 10.57
C LEU A 144 21.53 -13.54 10.54
N SER A 145 20.88 -12.62 11.26
CA SER A 145 19.41 -12.52 11.23
C SER A 145 18.83 -12.14 9.86
N LYS A 146 19.56 -11.36 9.05
CA LYS A 146 19.17 -11.06 7.65
C LYS A 146 19.32 -12.31 6.77
N VAL A 147 20.39 -13.07 6.96
CA VAL A 147 20.65 -14.31 6.22
C VAL A 147 19.58 -15.37 6.50
N LEU A 148 19.24 -15.60 7.77
CA LEU A 148 18.20 -16.56 8.15
C LEU A 148 16.84 -16.17 7.59
N ALA A 149 16.49 -14.88 7.65
CA ALA A 149 15.25 -14.37 7.07
C ALA A 149 15.20 -14.52 5.54
N ALA A 150 16.30 -14.21 4.85
CA ALA A 150 16.41 -14.37 3.39
C ALA A 150 16.34 -15.84 2.95
N ALA A 151 16.80 -16.77 3.79
CA ALA A 151 16.66 -18.21 3.59
C ALA A 151 15.25 -18.74 3.86
N GLY A 152 14.33 -17.90 4.35
CA GLY A 152 12.94 -18.27 4.63
C GLY A 152 12.73 -18.97 5.98
N VAL A 153 13.74 -19.00 6.86
CA VAL A 153 13.66 -19.69 8.16
C VAL A 153 12.60 -19.07 9.05
N ALA A 154 12.65 -17.76 9.24
CA ALA A 154 11.69 -17.02 10.06
C ALA A 154 11.69 -15.53 9.68
N SER A 155 10.86 -14.73 10.34
CA SER A 155 10.99 -13.27 10.25
C SER A 155 12.37 -12.82 10.77
N ARG A 156 12.83 -11.60 10.44
CA ARG A 156 14.10 -11.08 10.96
C ARG A 156 14.13 -11.09 12.50
N ARG A 157 13.06 -10.63 13.15
CA ARG A 157 12.96 -10.60 14.63
C ARG A 157 12.90 -12.01 15.21
N SER A 158 12.06 -12.87 14.65
CA SER A 158 11.99 -14.29 15.07
C SER A 158 13.32 -15.02 14.86
N SER A 159 14.09 -14.64 13.84
CA SER A 159 15.44 -15.17 13.63
C SER A 159 16.40 -14.70 14.73
N GLU A 160 16.25 -13.47 15.23
CA GLU A 160 17.00 -12.99 16.39
C GLU A 160 16.62 -13.76 17.66
N ASP A 161 15.35 -14.06 17.87
CA ASP A 161 14.88 -14.88 18.98
C ASP A 161 15.47 -16.31 18.94
N LEU A 162 15.57 -16.91 17.74
CA LEU A 162 16.24 -18.21 17.55
C LEU A 162 17.73 -18.13 17.89
N ILE A 163 18.40 -17.05 17.50
CA ILE A 163 19.82 -16.83 17.79
C ILE A 163 20.01 -16.66 19.31
N PHE A 164 19.22 -15.80 19.96
CA PHE A 164 19.27 -15.61 21.42
C PHE A 164 18.99 -16.91 22.18
N GLY A 165 18.08 -17.74 21.68
CA GLY A 165 17.78 -19.05 22.25
C GLY A 165 18.86 -20.12 22.02
N GLY A 166 20.01 -19.79 21.43
CA GLY A 166 21.11 -20.73 21.17
C GLY A 166 20.77 -21.81 20.14
N LYS A 167 19.73 -21.61 19.33
CA LYS A 167 19.24 -22.59 18.34
C LYS A 167 20.01 -22.54 17.02
N VAL A 168 20.96 -21.61 16.89
CA VAL A 168 21.72 -21.38 15.66
C VAL A 168 23.20 -21.61 15.93
N THR A 169 23.83 -22.45 15.10
CA THR A 169 25.29 -22.68 15.15
C THR A 169 25.93 -22.20 13.85
N VAL A 170 27.09 -21.55 13.96
CA VAL A 170 27.91 -21.12 12.82
C VAL A 170 29.27 -21.80 12.95
N ASN A 171 29.69 -22.55 11.92
CA ASN A 171 30.96 -23.28 11.90
C ASN A 171 31.17 -24.18 13.13
N GLY A 172 30.10 -24.82 13.61
CA GLY A 172 30.14 -25.72 14.76
C GLY A 172 30.02 -25.06 16.14
N SER A 173 30.02 -23.72 16.22
CA SER A 173 29.87 -22.99 17.49
C SER A 173 28.48 -22.37 17.62
N VAL A 174 27.86 -22.48 18.79
CA VAL A 174 26.57 -21.82 19.08
C VAL A 174 26.75 -20.31 19.03
N CYS A 175 25.93 -19.64 18.24
CA CYS A 175 25.95 -18.19 18.10
C CYS A 175 24.73 -17.60 18.79
N THR A 176 24.96 -16.72 19.77
CA THR A 176 23.92 -15.97 20.50
C THR A 176 23.89 -14.49 20.14
N ALA A 177 24.87 -14.01 19.36
CA ALA A 177 24.95 -12.63 18.93
C ALA A 177 24.28 -12.45 17.55
N PRO A 178 23.12 -11.78 17.46
CA PRO A 178 22.40 -11.63 16.18
C PRO A 178 23.08 -10.67 15.21
N GLN A 179 24.03 -9.86 15.68
CA GLN A 179 24.80 -8.92 14.87
C GLN A 179 26.00 -9.58 14.17
N THR A 180 26.29 -10.85 14.48
CA THR A 180 27.35 -11.62 13.84
C THR A 180 27.19 -11.58 12.33
N ARG A 181 28.26 -11.20 11.64
CA ARG A 181 28.28 -11.17 10.18
C ARG A 181 28.77 -12.52 9.67
N VAL A 182 28.05 -13.08 8.72
CA VAL A 182 28.32 -14.40 8.13
C VAL A 182 28.33 -14.30 6.61
N ASP A 183 29.14 -15.13 5.99
CA ASP A 183 29.25 -15.27 4.54
C ASP A 183 28.82 -16.68 4.15
N LEU A 184 27.66 -16.84 3.49
CA LEU A 184 27.12 -18.16 3.11
C LEU A 184 28.04 -18.94 2.17
N SER A 185 28.96 -18.26 1.47
CA SER A 185 29.90 -18.97 0.59
C SER A 185 30.91 -19.78 1.43
N LYS A 186 31.34 -19.23 2.56
CA LYS A 186 32.40 -19.78 3.44
C LYS A 186 31.83 -20.50 4.65
N ASP A 187 30.87 -19.89 5.33
CA ASP A 187 30.35 -20.36 6.61
C ASP A 187 29.30 -21.47 6.44
N SER A 188 29.32 -22.41 7.39
CA SER A 188 28.30 -23.44 7.54
C SER A 188 27.38 -23.10 8.72
N ILE A 189 26.14 -22.76 8.40
CA ILE A 189 25.12 -22.35 9.38
C ILE A 189 24.14 -23.51 9.58
N TYR A 190 23.79 -23.81 10.83
CA TYR A 190 22.73 -24.76 11.17
C TYR A 190 21.70 -24.08 12.08
N VAL A 191 20.44 -24.45 11.91
CA VAL A 191 19.31 -23.99 12.74
C VAL A 191 18.60 -25.23 13.25
N ASN A 192 18.49 -25.40 14.57
CA ASN A 192 17.94 -26.61 15.20
C ASN A 192 18.57 -27.91 14.65
N GLY A 193 19.87 -27.92 14.39
CA GLY A 193 20.59 -29.07 13.82
C GLY A 193 20.45 -29.26 12.30
N ASN A 194 19.56 -28.50 11.63
CA ASN A 194 19.41 -28.57 10.18
C ASN A 194 20.32 -27.57 9.47
N ARG A 195 21.08 -28.04 8.48
CA ARG A 195 21.99 -27.19 7.71
C ARG A 195 21.21 -26.20 6.84
N LEU A 196 21.57 -24.92 6.91
CA LEU A 196 21.01 -23.90 6.04
C LEU A 196 21.48 -24.10 4.60
N SER A 197 20.54 -24.03 3.65
CA SER A 197 20.88 -24.06 2.22
C SER A 197 21.75 -22.85 1.86
N LYS A 198 22.84 -23.09 1.11
CA LYS A 198 23.67 -22.02 0.54
C LYS A 198 22.95 -21.24 -0.57
N LYS A 199 21.91 -21.83 -1.16
CA LYS A 199 21.07 -21.19 -2.19
C LYS A 199 19.82 -20.60 -1.55
N PHE A 200 19.62 -19.31 -1.75
CA PHE A 200 18.38 -18.63 -1.37
C PHE A 200 17.23 -19.00 -2.30
N PRO A 201 15.98 -18.97 -1.81
CA PRO A 201 14.82 -19.12 -2.68
C PRO A 201 14.75 -17.95 -3.70
N PRO A 202 14.12 -18.17 -4.86
CA PRO A 202 13.98 -17.13 -5.88
C PRO A 202 13.18 -15.95 -5.33
N LYS A 203 13.46 -14.75 -5.86
CA LYS A 203 12.75 -13.53 -5.49
C LYS A 203 11.38 -13.50 -6.18
N LEU A 204 10.32 -13.34 -5.40
CA LEU A 204 8.95 -13.28 -5.86
C LEU A 204 8.35 -11.91 -5.55
N TYR A 205 7.54 -11.39 -6.46
CA TYR A 205 6.91 -10.08 -6.33
C TYR A 205 5.47 -10.19 -6.80
N PHE A 206 4.53 -9.77 -5.98
CA PHE A 206 3.11 -9.83 -6.30
C PHE A 206 2.43 -8.50 -6.03
N ALA A 207 1.55 -8.09 -6.95
CA ALA A 207 0.53 -7.08 -6.65
C ALA A 207 -0.76 -7.79 -6.28
N VAL A 208 -1.32 -7.44 -5.13
CA VAL A 208 -2.54 -8.03 -4.60
C VAL A 208 -3.61 -6.96 -4.53
N ASN A 209 -4.81 -7.27 -5.01
CA ASN A 209 -5.99 -6.46 -4.74
C ASN A 209 -6.60 -6.91 -3.41
N LYS A 210 -6.09 -6.35 -2.30
CA LYS A 210 -6.48 -6.73 -0.94
C LYS A 210 -8.00 -6.58 -0.74
N PRO A 211 -8.71 -7.64 -0.33
CA PRO A 211 -10.12 -7.55 0.04
C PRO A 211 -10.31 -6.96 1.44
N LYS A 212 -11.53 -6.50 1.73
CA LYS A 212 -11.92 -5.98 3.04
C LYS A 212 -11.93 -7.13 4.05
N GLY A 213 -11.54 -6.87 5.30
CA GLY A 213 -11.53 -7.86 6.38
C GLY A 213 -10.21 -8.65 6.51
N TYR A 214 -9.26 -8.43 5.59
CA TYR A 214 -7.95 -9.07 5.64
C TYR A 214 -6.93 -8.19 6.37
N ILE A 215 -6.02 -8.83 7.10
CA ILE A 215 -4.98 -8.17 7.91
C ILE A 215 -3.62 -8.30 7.19
N CYS A 216 -2.82 -7.24 7.23
CA CYS A 216 -1.42 -7.26 6.75
C CYS A 216 -0.49 -7.83 7.84
N SER A 217 -0.75 -9.07 8.24
CA SER A 217 0.05 -9.83 9.20
C SER A 217 0.79 -10.96 8.48
N ASN A 218 1.96 -11.32 8.99
CA ASN A 218 2.75 -12.46 8.49
C ASN A 218 2.62 -13.69 9.42
N GLY A 219 1.71 -13.64 10.39
CA GLY A 219 1.39 -14.76 11.28
C GLY A 219 0.31 -15.68 10.70
N ASP A 220 0.01 -16.76 11.41
CA ASP A 220 -0.97 -17.79 11.03
C ASP A 220 -2.41 -17.33 11.34
N GLU A 221 -2.76 -16.13 10.89
CA GLU A 221 -4.14 -15.63 10.94
C GLU A 221 -4.88 -16.09 9.69
N GLU A 222 -6.09 -16.67 9.88
CA GLU A 222 -6.92 -17.17 8.77
C GLU A 222 -7.17 -16.13 7.67
N LYS A 223 -7.37 -14.86 8.07
CA LYS A 223 -7.63 -13.72 7.18
C LYS A 223 -6.41 -12.81 7.01
N SER A 224 -5.22 -13.39 6.86
CA SER A 224 -4.03 -12.63 6.49
C SER A 224 -3.94 -12.44 4.97
N VAL A 225 -3.31 -11.36 4.50
CA VAL A 225 -3.04 -11.19 3.06
C VAL A 225 -2.17 -12.34 2.52
N VAL A 226 -1.36 -12.97 3.36
CA VAL A 226 -0.50 -14.10 2.99
C VAL A 226 -1.31 -15.38 2.77
N SER A 227 -2.44 -15.60 3.46
CA SER A 227 -3.30 -16.77 3.24
C SER A 227 -3.98 -16.80 1.86
N LEU A 228 -4.06 -15.64 1.17
CA LEU A 228 -4.52 -15.59 -0.23
C LEU A 228 -3.62 -16.39 -1.20
N PHE A 229 -2.40 -16.77 -0.77
CA PHE A 229 -1.44 -17.52 -1.57
C PHE A 229 -1.49 -19.04 -1.31
N ASP A 230 -2.43 -19.57 -0.53
CA ASP A 230 -2.48 -21.00 -0.20
C ASP A 230 -2.53 -21.89 -1.46
N ASP A 231 -3.30 -21.50 -2.47
CA ASP A 231 -3.37 -22.23 -3.74
C ASP A 231 -2.07 -22.13 -4.55
N TYR A 232 -1.38 -20.98 -4.51
CA TYR A 232 -0.05 -20.84 -5.09
C TYR A 232 0.91 -21.84 -4.44
N TRP A 233 0.87 -21.97 -3.12
CA TRP A 233 1.76 -22.85 -2.37
C TRP A 233 1.50 -24.33 -2.60
N LYS A 234 0.25 -24.75 -2.82
CA LYS A 234 -0.07 -26.13 -3.22
C LYS A 234 0.65 -26.52 -4.52
N SER A 235 0.80 -25.58 -5.45
CA SER A 235 1.50 -25.81 -6.73
C SER A 235 3.02 -25.62 -6.67
N TRP A 236 3.55 -24.99 -5.63
CA TRP A 236 4.97 -24.62 -5.53
C TRP A 236 5.91 -25.83 -5.68
N ASN A 237 5.67 -26.90 -4.91
CA ASN A 237 6.55 -28.08 -4.92
C ASN A 237 6.56 -28.77 -6.30
N LYS A 238 5.47 -28.69 -7.05
CA LYS A 238 5.37 -29.24 -8.42
C LYS A 238 6.18 -28.40 -9.41
N LEU A 239 6.14 -27.08 -9.27
CA LEU A 239 6.84 -26.15 -10.16
C LEU A 239 8.34 -26.01 -9.83
N ASN A 240 8.71 -26.17 -8.56
CA ASN A 240 10.05 -25.89 -8.05
C ASN A 240 10.59 -27.05 -7.19
N PRO A 241 10.85 -28.23 -7.79
CA PRO A 241 11.34 -29.38 -7.06
C PRO A 241 12.70 -29.10 -6.41
N GLY A 242 12.82 -29.40 -5.12
CA GLY A 242 14.06 -29.22 -4.35
C GLY A 242 14.40 -27.78 -3.96
N ILE A 243 13.52 -26.81 -4.22
CA ILE A 243 13.70 -25.41 -3.80
C ILE A 243 12.87 -25.15 -2.53
N PRO A 244 13.48 -24.62 -1.45
CA PRO A 244 12.74 -24.31 -0.24
C PRO A 244 11.68 -23.24 -0.51
N LYS A 245 10.52 -23.38 0.14
CA LYS A 245 9.41 -22.43 0.05
C LYS A 245 9.87 -21.04 0.55
N PRO A 246 9.82 -19.98 -0.27
CA PRO A 246 10.10 -18.64 0.19
C PRO A 246 9.07 -18.15 1.19
N ARG A 247 9.52 -17.39 2.19
CA ARG A 247 8.63 -16.68 3.11
C ARG A 247 8.20 -15.34 2.49
N LEU A 248 6.92 -15.21 2.16
CA LEU A 248 6.34 -13.95 1.69
C LEU A 248 5.94 -13.04 2.87
N PHE A 249 5.95 -11.75 2.62
CA PHE A 249 5.45 -10.71 3.52
C PHE A 249 4.93 -9.50 2.75
N THR A 250 4.03 -8.74 3.37
CA THR A 250 3.48 -7.52 2.77
C THR A 250 4.47 -6.36 2.82
N VAL A 251 4.49 -5.52 1.79
CA VAL A 251 5.23 -4.26 1.77
C VAL A 251 4.34 -3.13 2.26
N GLY A 252 4.67 -2.61 3.44
CA GLY A 252 3.78 -1.71 4.17
C GLY A 252 2.51 -2.41 4.64
N ARG A 253 1.51 -1.62 5.02
CA ARG A 253 0.24 -2.11 5.55
C ARG A 253 -0.94 -1.37 4.91
N LEU A 254 -2.10 -2.01 4.95
CA LEU A 254 -3.41 -1.43 4.70
C LEU A 254 -4.32 -1.85 5.85
N ASP A 255 -5.16 -0.94 6.32
CA ASP A 255 -6.11 -1.26 7.39
C ASP A 255 -7.04 -2.39 6.98
N VAL A 256 -7.62 -3.05 7.99
CA VAL A 256 -8.57 -4.16 7.80
C VAL A 256 -9.74 -3.75 6.90
N ALA A 257 -10.27 -2.55 7.11
CA ALA A 257 -11.38 -2.01 6.32
C ALA A 257 -10.97 -1.41 4.96
N THR A 258 -9.67 -1.29 4.67
CA THR A 258 -9.13 -0.69 3.44
C THR A 258 -8.87 -1.78 2.40
N THR A 259 -9.27 -1.53 1.16
CA THR A 259 -9.08 -2.46 0.03
C THR A 259 -8.03 -1.96 -0.95
N GLY A 260 -7.68 -2.78 -1.94
CA GLY A 260 -6.87 -2.35 -3.08
C GLY A 260 -5.41 -2.77 -3.00
N LEU A 261 -4.57 -2.05 -3.73
CA LEU A 261 -3.21 -2.43 -4.04
C LEU A 261 -2.33 -2.59 -2.80
N ILE A 262 -1.79 -3.79 -2.61
CA ILE A 262 -0.70 -4.06 -1.69
C ILE A 262 0.33 -4.96 -2.37
N ILE A 263 1.61 -4.73 -2.10
CA ILE A 263 2.69 -5.52 -2.66
C ILE A 263 3.07 -6.62 -1.67
N VAL A 264 3.33 -7.82 -2.16
CA VAL A 264 3.78 -8.97 -1.38
C VAL A 264 5.06 -9.51 -2.01
N THR A 265 6.09 -9.73 -1.20
CA THR A 265 7.40 -10.19 -1.69
C THR A 265 8.15 -10.97 -0.61
N ASN A 266 9.21 -11.68 -1.01
CA ASN A 266 10.26 -12.16 -0.12
C ASN A 266 11.55 -11.31 -0.20
N ASP A 267 11.58 -10.25 -1.02
CA ASP A 267 12.73 -9.36 -1.12
C ASP A 267 12.67 -8.21 -0.10
N GLY A 268 13.45 -8.36 0.98
CA GLY A 268 13.50 -7.37 2.06
C GLY A 268 14.08 -6.03 1.61
N ASP A 269 15.04 -6.03 0.68
CA ASP A 269 15.69 -4.80 0.23
C ASP A 269 14.72 -3.97 -0.66
N PHE A 270 13.98 -4.63 -1.55
CA PHE A 270 12.89 -4.00 -2.31
C PHE A 270 11.78 -3.49 -1.39
N ALA A 271 11.34 -4.30 -0.43
CA ALA A 271 10.30 -3.90 0.51
C ALA A 271 10.70 -2.69 1.35
N GLN A 272 11.96 -2.63 1.79
CA GLN A 272 12.50 -1.46 2.49
C GLN A 272 12.49 -0.23 1.59
N GLN A 273 12.99 -0.33 0.35
CA GLN A 273 12.99 0.79 -0.59
C GLN A 273 11.58 1.36 -0.80
N LEU A 274 10.57 0.50 -0.99
CA LEU A 274 9.20 0.94 -1.29
C LEU A 274 8.45 1.47 -0.06
N SER A 275 8.77 1.01 1.15
CA SER A 275 8.10 1.42 2.38
C SER A 275 8.78 2.55 3.15
N HIS A 276 10.07 2.81 2.90
CA HIS A 276 10.83 3.78 3.68
C HIS A 276 10.33 5.22 3.44
N PRO A 277 10.13 6.05 4.49
CA PRO A 277 9.61 7.41 4.35
C PRO A 277 10.46 8.31 3.44
N SER A 278 11.79 8.12 3.44
CA SER A 278 12.69 8.92 2.58
C SER A 278 12.48 8.69 1.09
N SER A 279 11.84 7.59 0.70
CA SER A 279 11.58 7.27 -0.71
C SER A 279 10.45 8.11 -1.29
N LYS A 280 9.62 8.75 -0.45
CA LYS A 280 8.52 9.65 -0.83
C LYS A 280 7.62 9.10 -1.95
N PHE A 281 7.40 7.77 -1.96
CA PHE A 281 6.51 7.15 -2.93
C PHE A 281 5.07 7.62 -2.72
N LEU A 282 4.52 8.21 -3.78
CA LEU A 282 3.11 8.61 -3.84
C LEU A 282 2.20 7.39 -3.74
N LYS A 283 1.15 7.52 -2.95
CA LYS A 283 0.10 6.52 -2.77
C LYS A 283 -1.21 7.19 -3.11
N GLU A 284 -1.91 6.65 -4.11
CA GLU A 284 -3.21 7.17 -4.54
C GLU A 284 -4.32 6.31 -3.95
N TYR A 285 -5.26 7.00 -3.31
CA TYR A 285 -6.45 6.41 -2.72
C TYR A 285 -7.69 6.97 -3.41
N ILE A 286 -8.68 6.10 -3.55
CA ILE A 286 -10.05 6.44 -3.93
C ILE A 286 -10.90 6.23 -2.69
N ALA A 287 -11.47 7.32 -2.18
CA ALA A 287 -12.39 7.30 -1.05
C ALA A 287 -13.82 7.51 -1.55
N SER A 288 -14.73 6.62 -1.20
CA SER A 288 -16.17 6.83 -1.38
C SER A 288 -16.73 7.45 -0.11
N ILE A 289 -17.50 8.53 -0.25
CA ILE A 289 -17.97 9.37 0.86
C ILE A 289 -19.48 9.20 1.05
N GLU A 290 -19.96 9.33 2.28
CA GLU A 290 -21.39 9.41 2.59
C GLU A 290 -21.86 10.87 2.53
N GLY A 291 -23.00 11.10 1.87
CA GLY A 291 -23.56 12.45 1.70
C GLY A 291 -22.95 13.21 0.52
N VAL A 292 -22.87 14.54 0.65
CA VAL A 292 -22.46 15.47 -0.41
C VAL A 292 -21.09 16.07 -0.11
N VAL A 293 -20.24 16.18 -1.14
CA VAL A 293 -18.93 16.83 -1.04
C VAL A 293 -19.04 18.26 -1.55
N HIS A 294 -18.72 19.23 -0.70
CA HIS A 294 -18.63 20.64 -1.05
C HIS A 294 -17.16 21.10 -1.17
N ARG A 295 -16.94 22.21 -1.87
CA ARG A 295 -15.61 22.81 -2.05
C ARG A 295 -14.88 23.08 -0.72
N LYS A 296 -15.61 23.48 0.33
CA LYS A 296 -15.05 23.71 1.67
C LYS A 296 -14.34 22.47 2.25
N HIS A 297 -14.87 21.27 1.98
CA HIS A 297 -14.27 20.02 2.46
C HIS A 297 -12.95 19.74 1.73
N LEU A 298 -12.90 20.01 0.41
CA LEU A 298 -11.69 19.87 -0.40
C LEU A 298 -10.57 20.80 0.07
N VAL A 299 -10.92 22.07 0.35
CA VAL A 299 -9.98 23.06 0.89
C VAL A 299 -9.43 22.60 2.24
N SER A 300 -10.32 22.24 3.18
CA SER A 300 -9.92 21.74 4.50
C SER A 300 -8.99 20.52 4.42
N MET A 301 -9.30 19.51 3.58
CA MET A 301 -8.39 18.38 3.40
C MET A 301 -7.04 18.78 2.80
N SER A 302 -7.01 19.76 1.90
CA SER A 302 -5.76 20.21 1.25
C SER A 302 -4.85 21.01 2.18
N GLU A 303 -5.40 21.57 3.26
CA GLU A 303 -4.62 22.22 4.33
C GLU A 303 -3.94 21.19 5.24
N GLY A 304 -4.40 19.93 5.21
CA GLY A 304 -3.85 18.82 5.97
C GLY A 304 -4.50 18.64 7.35
N THR A 305 -3.99 17.68 8.12
CA THR A 305 -4.43 17.43 9.49
C THR A 305 -3.31 16.88 10.35
N ALA A 306 -3.39 17.08 11.66
CA ALA A 306 -2.54 16.38 12.61
C ALA A 306 -2.87 14.87 12.64
N VAL A 307 -1.85 14.04 12.45
CA VAL A 307 -1.88 12.57 12.57
C VAL A 307 -0.69 12.13 13.42
N ASP A 308 -0.96 11.52 14.58
CA ASP A 308 0.07 11.12 15.55
C ASP A 308 1.04 12.27 15.90
N GLY A 309 0.49 13.46 16.18
CA GLY A 309 1.25 14.64 16.61
C GLY A 309 2.04 15.37 15.51
N VAL A 310 1.91 14.97 14.24
CA VAL A 310 2.54 15.66 13.10
C VAL A 310 1.50 16.09 12.09
N HIS A 311 1.66 17.29 11.56
CA HIS A 311 0.77 17.83 10.55
C HIS A 311 1.08 17.22 9.18
N CYS A 312 0.13 16.44 8.66
CA CYS A 312 0.24 15.73 7.39
C CYS A 312 -0.56 16.47 6.33
N ILE A 313 0.07 16.76 5.20
CA ILE A 313 -0.55 17.49 4.09
C ILE A 313 -0.60 16.56 2.86
N PRO A 314 -1.78 16.29 2.29
CA PRO A 314 -1.87 15.49 1.07
C PRO A 314 -1.29 16.25 -0.13
N ASP A 315 -0.69 15.52 -1.06
CA ASP A 315 -0.16 16.09 -2.31
C ASP A 315 -1.27 16.57 -3.24
N SER A 316 -2.42 15.87 -3.25
CA SER A 316 -3.60 16.31 -3.98
C SER A 316 -4.88 15.71 -3.42
N VAL A 317 -5.96 16.48 -3.52
CA VAL A 317 -7.33 16.06 -3.19
C VAL A 317 -8.24 16.53 -4.32
N GLU A 318 -8.93 15.59 -4.97
CA GLU A 318 -9.77 15.88 -6.13
C GLU A 318 -11.12 15.17 -6.00
N LEU A 319 -12.21 15.88 -6.26
CA LEU A 319 -13.53 15.28 -6.43
C LEU A 319 -13.61 14.68 -7.83
N LEU A 320 -13.83 13.36 -7.89
CA LEU A 320 -13.98 12.67 -9.17
C LEU A 320 -15.36 12.91 -9.78
N PRO A 321 -15.47 12.91 -11.12
CA PRO A 321 -16.76 13.04 -11.80
C PRO A 321 -17.76 11.98 -11.33
N SER A 322 -19.02 12.38 -11.23
CA SER A 322 -20.10 11.43 -10.96
C SER A 322 -20.20 10.42 -12.09
N GLN A 323 -20.43 9.15 -11.75
CA GLN A 323 -20.69 8.10 -12.72
C GLN A 323 -22.11 7.60 -12.53
N PRO A 324 -22.84 7.26 -13.60
CA PRO A 324 -24.25 6.86 -13.52
C PRO A 324 -24.46 5.65 -12.60
N ASP A 325 -23.49 4.73 -12.55
CA ASP A 325 -23.58 3.51 -11.75
C ASP A 325 -23.10 3.68 -10.30
N VAL A 326 -22.60 4.86 -9.92
CA VAL A 326 -21.99 5.10 -8.61
C VAL A 326 -22.76 6.19 -7.88
N THR A 327 -23.54 5.78 -6.88
CA THR A 327 -24.41 6.67 -6.10
C THR A 327 -23.64 7.60 -5.15
N ARG A 328 -22.43 7.22 -4.73
CA ARG A 328 -21.65 7.95 -3.73
C ARG A 328 -20.56 8.81 -4.38
N PRO A 329 -20.36 10.06 -3.94
CA PRO A 329 -19.26 10.87 -4.43
C PRO A 329 -17.91 10.22 -4.06
N ARG A 330 -16.94 10.38 -4.96
CA ARG A 330 -15.62 9.78 -4.83
C ARG A 330 -14.53 10.84 -4.83
N LEU A 331 -13.59 10.70 -3.91
CA LEU A 331 -12.41 11.55 -3.81
C LEU A 331 -11.17 10.78 -4.22
N ARG A 332 -10.31 11.40 -5.05
CA ARG A 332 -8.93 10.96 -5.26
C ARG A 332 -8.06 11.72 -4.28
N ILE A 333 -7.34 10.98 -3.43
CA ILE A 333 -6.43 11.53 -2.43
C ILE A 333 -5.05 10.93 -2.67
N VAL A 334 -4.04 11.78 -2.82
CA VAL A 334 -2.65 11.34 -3.01
C VAL A 334 -1.83 11.79 -1.81
N VAL A 335 -1.09 10.85 -1.23
CA VAL A 335 -0.18 11.09 -0.10
C VAL A 335 1.16 10.43 -0.38
N HIS A 336 2.26 11.11 -0.07
CA HIS A 336 3.60 10.51 -0.08
C HIS A 336 3.96 9.88 1.28
N GLU A 337 3.32 10.33 2.35
CA GLU A 337 3.43 9.74 3.68
C GLU A 337 2.65 8.41 3.77
N GLY A 338 2.74 7.76 4.92
CA GLY A 338 2.11 6.47 5.17
C GLY A 338 1.86 6.25 6.65
N ARG A 339 1.42 7.30 7.33
CA ARG A 339 1.13 7.25 8.77
C ARG A 339 -0.14 6.44 9.04
N ASN A 340 -0.32 6.07 10.30
CA ASN A 340 -1.45 5.27 10.70
C ASN A 340 -2.76 6.05 10.45
N HIS A 341 -3.68 5.45 9.70
CA HIS A 341 -4.99 6.04 9.38
C HIS A 341 -4.98 7.45 8.75
N GLU A 342 -3.87 7.89 8.16
CA GLU A 342 -3.67 9.26 7.65
C GLU A 342 -4.81 9.77 6.75
N VAL A 343 -5.16 9.00 5.71
CA VAL A 343 -6.24 9.37 4.76
C VAL A 343 -7.62 9.37 5.44
N ARG A 344 -7.83 8.51 6.45
CA ARG A 344 -9.10 8.47 7.19
C ARG A 344 -9.24 9.71 8.08
N GLU A 345 -8.14 10.15 8.68
CA GLU A 345 -8.10 11.34 9.52
C GLU A 345 -8.34 12.61 8.71
N LEU A 346 -7.71 12.73 7.53
CA LEU A 346 -7.94 13.83 6.60
C LEU A 346 -9.42 13.99 6.26
N ILE A 347 -10.08 12.88 5.92
CA ILE A 347 -11.50 12.88 5.56
C ILE A 347 -12.36 13.24 6.78
N ARG A 348 -12.11 12.61 7.94
CA ARG A 348 -12.88 12.87 9.17
C ARG A 348 -12.80 14.34 9.58
N ASN A 349 -11.62 14.93 9.57
CA ASN A 349 -11.41 16.29 10.05
C ASN A 349 -11.95 17.36 9.08
N SER A 350 -12.16 17.00 7.81
CA SER A 350 -12.92 17.83 6.87
C SER A 350 -14.45 17.82 7.09
N GLY A 351 -14.93 17.04 8.06
CA GLY A 351 -16.36 16.88 8.36
C GLY A 351 -17.08 15.86 7.49
N LEU A 352 -16.34 15.01 6.76
CA LEU A 352 -16.89 13.98 5.88
C LEU A 352 -16.90 12.61 6.53
N GLN A 353 -17.88 11.77 6.15
CA GLN A 353 -17.97 10.38 6.58
C GLN A 353 -17.47 9.45 5.47
N LEU A 354 -16.48 8.63 5.81
CA LEU A 354 -15.85 7.68 4.89
C LEU A 354 -16.67 6.38 4.79
N HIS A 355 -17.18 6.07 3.61
CA HIS A 355 -17.86 4.80 3.35
C HIS A 355 -16.86 3.66 3.06
N SER A 356 -15.94 3.90 2.12
CA SER A 356 -14.94 2.91 1.72
C SER A 356 -13.68 3.59 1.21
N LEU A 357 -12.55 2.90 1.38
CA LEU A 357 -11.23 3.39 0.98
C LEU A 357 -10.52 2.30 0.18
N LYS A 358 -10.04 2.64 -1.01
CA LYS A 358 -9.30 1.74 -1.89
C LYS A 358 -8.00 2.38 -2.33
N ARG A 359 -6.86 1.74 -2.05
CA ARG A 359 -5.57 2.15 -2.65
C ARG A 359 -5.50 1.66 -4.09
N VAL A 360 -5.25 2.55 -5.03
CA VAL A 360 -5.23 2.23 -6.47
C VAL A 360 -3.88 2.41 -7.13
N ARG A 361 -2.93 3.11 -6.49
CA ARG A 361 -1.60 3.33 -7.05
C ARG A 361 -0.54 3.41 -5.95
N ILE A 362 0.66 2.88 -6.24
CA ILE A 362 1.87 3.08 -5.43
C ILE A 362 2.99 3.47 -6.40
N GLY A 363 3.61 4.63 -6.18
CA GLY A 363 4.55 5.21 -7.13
C GLY A 363 3.89 5.38 -8.51
N GLY A 364 4.54 4.90 -9.56
CA GLY A 364 3.94 4.84 -10.90
C GLY A 364 3.13 3.58 -11.19
N PHE A 365 3.16 2.56 -10.33
CA PHE A 365 2.44 1.30 -10.55
C PHE A 365 0.97 1.42 -10.11
N ARG A 366 0.04 1.25 -11.05
CA ARG A 366 -1.41 1.31 -10.83
C ARG A 366 -2.00 -0.08 -10.73
N LEU A 367 -2.97 -0.26 -9.83
CA LEU A 367 -3.74 -1.48 -9.71
C LEU A 367 -4.46 -1.77 -11.03
N PRO A 368 -4.23 -2.92 -11.67
CA PRO A 368 -4.95 -3.29 -12.88
C PRO A 368 -6.45 -3.39 -12.62
N SER A 369 -7.26 -2.93 -13.57
CA SER A 369 -8.73 -2.90 -13.44
C SER A 369 -9.36 -4.29 -13.49
N ASP A 370 -8.72 -5.22 -14.19
CA ASP A 370 -9.09 -6.62 -14.35
C ASP A 370 -8.69 -7.50 -13.13
N LEU A 371 -7.82 -7.00 -12.25
CA LEU A 371 -7.42 -7.73 -11.06
C LEU A 371 -8.54 -7.70 -10.00
N GLY A 372 -9.33 -8.77 -9.94
CA GLY A 372 -10.43 -8.95 -8.99
C GLY A 372 -10.00 -8.88 -7.52
N LEU A 373 -10.95 -8.60 -6.61
CA LEU A 373 -10.69 -8.59 -5.17
C LEU A 373 -10.20 -9.95 -4.67
N GLY A 374 -9.20 -9.96 -3.80
CA GLY A 374 -8.57 -11.19 -3.30
C GLY A 374 -7.64 -11.87 -4.31
N LYS A 375 -7.60 -11.41 -5.56
CA LYS A 375 -6.67 -11.92 -6.57
C LYS A 375 -5.34 -11.17 -6.51
N TYR A 376 -4.32 -11.85 -7.00
CA TYR A 376 -2.97 -11.33 -7.12
C TYR A 376 -2.43 -11.62 -8.52
N MET A 377 -1.46 -10.82 -8.92
CA MET A 377 -0.66 -11.04 -10.13
C MET A 377 0.82 -11.04 -9.76
N GLU A 378 1.60 -11.86 -10.44
CA GLU A 378 3.06 -11.83 -10.34
C GLU A 378 3.61 -10.65 -11.15
N LEU A 379 4.52 -9.88 -10.54
CA LEU A 379 5.11 -8.70 -11.13
C LEU A 379 6.38 -9.06 -11.87
N LYS A 380 6.46 -8.67 -13.14
CA LYS A 380 7.64 -8.85 -13.98
C LYS A 380 8.61 -7.68 -13.80
N GLU A 381 9.83 -7.82 -14.32
CA GLU A 381 10.85 -6.76 -14.23
C GLU A 381 10.38 -5.41 -14.81
N GLN A 382 9.50 -5.45 -15.83
CA GLN A 382 8.89 -4.25 -16.41
C GLN A 382 7.97 -3.54 -15.41
N ASP A 383 7.18 -4.29 -14.65
CA ASP A 383 6.27 -3.75 -13.64
C ASP A 383 7.04 -3.16 -12.46
N LEU A 384 8.14 -3.82 -12.06
CA LEU A 384 9.01 -3.35 -10.98
C LEU A 384 9.65 -1.98 -11.30
N LYS A 385 9.94 -1.71 -12.58
CA LYS A 385 10.44 -0.41 -13.04
C LYS A 385 9.37 0.70 -12.96
N GLN A 386 8.09 0.36 -13.02
CA GLN A 386 7.00 1.34 -12.99
C GLN A 386 6.80 2.00 -11.62
N PHE A 387 7.19 1.34 -10.52
CA PHE A 387 7.08 1.95 -9.19
C PHE A 387 7.86 3.27 -9.10
N GLY A 388 8.93 3.43 -9.88
CA GLY A 388 9.75 4.64 -9.96
C GLY A 388 10.87 4.67 -8.92
N GLY A 389 11.73 5.69 -8.98
CA GLY A 389 12.93 5.79 -8.14
C GLY A 389 14.07 4.86 -8.58
N LYS A 390 15.26 5.00 -7.97
CA LYS A 390 16.39 4.08 -8.18
C LYS A 390 16.10 2.74 -7.48
N ILE A 391 15.09 1.99 -7.92
CA ILE A 391 14.85 0.64 -7.41
C ILE A 391 16.01 -0.23 -7.88
N GLN A 392 16.94 -0.48 -6.97
CA GLN A 392 18.01 -1.45 -7.19
C GLN A 392 17.42 -2.82 -6.94
N LEU A 393 17.01 -3.49 -8.01
CA LEU A 393 16.67 -4.91 -7.94
C LEU A 393 17.93 -5.66 -7.53
N SER A 394 17.84 -6.40 -6.42
CA SER A 394 18.88 -7.33 -6.03
C SER A 394 18.95 -8.42 -7.12
N ARG A 395 20.01 -8.39 -7.94
CA ARG A 395 20.23 -9.46 -8.93
C ARG A 395 20.60 -10.72 -8.17
N THR A 396 19.80 -11.76 -8.35
CA THR A 396 19.94 -13.10 -7.76
C THR A 396 21.33 -13.67 -7.90
#